data_AF-A0A382YTI9-F1
#
_entry.id   AF-A0A382YTI9-F1
#
_cell.length_a   1.000
_cell.length_b   1.000
_cell.length_c   1.000
_cell.angle_alpha   90.00
_cell.angle_beta   90.00
_cell.angle_gamma   90.00
#
_symmetry.space_group_name_H-M   'P 1'
#
loop_
_entity.id
_entity.type
_entity.pdbx_description
1 polymer ?
#
loop_
_entity_poly.entity_id
_entity_poly.type
_entity_poly.pdbx_seq_one_letter_code
_entity_poly.pdbx_strand_id
1 'polypeptide(L)'
;QRSWGVPIPALQCTSCGEAELTSSIVAQAADVFEHSGADAWYEHDLTEFVPKDFTCPSCGGQDFRREQDILDVWFDSGSSHEGVQLKHPELGWPLTLYLEGSDQYRGWFHSSLLVGLGTRNAAPYSQVITHGFVVDELGRKMSKSLGNTIEPQAIIKQSGAEVLRLWVAMVDYREEIRIGKEILARVVEAYRKIRNTLRILVANLYDFDPDTDMVPLNRLQEIDRYIVSRYAEAASSTLLSYERYEFQAISHTINRLLTVD
;
A
#
# COMPACT_ATOMS: atom_id res chain seq x y z
N GLN A 1 -26.37 -10.13 -9.29
CA GLN A 1 -26.74 -8.96 -10.12
C GLN A 1 -26.65 -7.70 -9.28
N ARG A 2 -25.61 -6.91 -9.53
CA ARG A 2 -25.34 -5.58 -8.97
C ARG A 2 -25.21 -4.62 -10.16
N SER A 3 -25.53 -3.35 -9.98
CA SER A 3 -25.54 -2.35 -11.06
C SER A 3 -24.35 -1.37 -11.02
N TRP A 4 -23.43 -1.52 -10.07
CA TRP A 4 -22.28 -0.64 -9.91
C TRP A 4 -20.98 -1.45 -9.96
N GLY A 5 -20.26 -1.34 -11.06
CA GLY A 5 -18.96 -1.96 -11.33
C GLY A 5 -18.69 -2.07 -12.83
N VAL A 6 -17.55 -2.68 -13.19
CA VAL A 6 -17.15 -2.84 -14.59
C VAL A 6 -18.01 -3.94 -15.25
N PRO A 7 -18.70 -3.67 -16.37
CA PRO A 7 -19.52 -4.68 -17.04
C PRO A 7 -18.65 -5.80 -17.62
N ILE A 8 -19.21 -7.01 -17.67
CA ILE A 8 -18.60 -8.11 -18.43
C ILE A 8 -18.98 -7.89 -19.91
N PRO A 9 -18.01 -7.63 -20.82
CA PRO A 9 -18.31 -7.32 -22.21
C PRO A 9 -18.64 -8.58 -23.03
N ALA A 10 -19.61 -9.37 -22.56
CA ALA A 10 -20.10 -10.58 -23.23
C ALA A 10 -21.41 -10.28 -23.98
N LEU A 11 -21.59 -10.96 -25.11
CA LEU A 11 -22.76 -10.85 -25.97
C LEU A 11 -23.51 -12.17 -25.99
N GLN A 12 -24.77 -12.18 -25.59
CA GLN A 12 -25.60 -13.38 -25.67
C GLN A 12 -26.39 -13.42 -26.97
N CYS A 13 -26.26 -14.50 -27.73
CA CYS A 13 -27.02 -14.71 -28.95
C CYS A 13 -28.52 -14.87 -28.63
N THR A 14 -29.38 -14.10 -29.29
CA THR A 14 -30.83 -14.18 -29.06
C THR A 14 -31.47 -15.42 -29.69
N SER A 15 -30.83 -16.02 -30.69
CA SER A 15 -31.34 -17.19 -31.42
C SER A 15 -31.13 -18.50 -30.66
N CYS A 16 -29.96 -18.72 -30.06
CA CYS A 16 -29.64 -19.95 -29.33
C CYS A 16 -29.41 -19.78 -27.83
N GLY A 17 -29.25 -18.53 -27.35
CA GLY A 17 -29.00 -18.25 -25.93
C GLY A 17 -27.55 -18.40 -25.48
N GLU A 18 -26.61 -18.78 -26.36
CA GLU A 18 -25.19 -18.90 -26.01
C GLU A 18 -24.53 -17.54 -25.76
N ALA A 19 -23.60 -17.51 -24.79
CA ALA A 19 -22.85 -16.31 -24.43
C ALA A 19 -21.49 -16.30 -25.13
N GLU A 20 -21.22 -15.24 -25.87
CA GLU A 20 -20.01 -15.05 -26.66
C GLU A 20 -19.12 -14.00 -26.00
N LEU A 21 -17.88 -14.39 -25.71
CA LEU A 21 -16.84 -13.50 -25.20
C LEU A 21 -15.54 -13.81 -25.94
N THR A 22 -15.27 -13.05 -26.99
CA THR A 22 -14.10 -13.21 -27.85
C THR A 22 -13.14 -12.03 -27.68
N SER A 23 -11.88 -12.20 -28.08
CA SER A 23 -10.89 -11.13 -28.03
C SER A 23 -11.29 -9.91 -28.85
N SER A 24 -12.01 -10.09 -29.96
CA SER A 24 -12.50 -8.98 -30.78
C SER A 24 -13.64 -8.20 -30.11
N ILE A 25 -14.57 -8.89 -29.44
CA ILE A 25 -15.62 -8.24 -28.64
C ILE A 25 -14.98 -7.46 -27.49
N VAL A 26 -14.04 -8.08 -26.76
CA VAL A 26 -13.35 -7.45 -25.63
C VAL A 26 -12.55 -6.23 -26.08
N ALA A 27 -11.83 -6.30 -27.22
CA ALA A 27 -11.08 -5.18 -27.75
C ALA A 27 -11.99 -4.01 -28.16
N GLN A 28 -13.09 -4.31 -28.88
CA GLN A 28 -14.08 -3.30 -29.26
C GLN A 28 -14.69 -2.61 -28.03
N ALA A 29 -15.05 -3.38 -27.00
CA ALA A 29 -15.56 -2.82 -25.75
C ALA A 29 -14.52 -1.99 -25.00
N ALA A 30 -13.27 -2.46 -24.94
CA ALA A 30 -12.17 -1.72 -24.32
C ALA A 30 -11.96 -0.36 -25.00
N ASP A 31 -11.98 -0.31 -26.34
CA ASP A 31 -11.86 0.94 -27.10
C ASP A 31 -13.00 1.92 -26.76
N VAL A 32 -14.25 1.44 -26.68
CA VAL A 32 -15.38 2.29 -26.28
C VAL A 32 -15.22 2.77 -24.83
N PHE A 33 -14.83 1.87 -23.90
CA PHE A 33 -14.66 2.21 -22.49
C PHE A 33 -13.53 3.22 -22.25
N GLU A 34 -12.45 3.19 -23.04
CA GLU A 34 -11.36 4.15 -22.96
C GLU A 34 -11.83 5.60 -23.24
N HIS A 35 -12.79 5.77 -24.15
CA HIS A 35 -13.27 7.09 -24.58
C HIS A 35 -14.50 7.56 -23.80
N SER A 36 -15.42 6.65 -23.49
CA SER A 36 -16.76 6.97 -22.95
C SER A 36 -16.99 6.44 -21.53
N GLY A 37 -16.03 5.70 -20.97
CA GLY A 37 -16.18 5.04 -19.68
C GLY A 37 -16.99 3.74 -19.75
N ALA A 38 -16.99 2.99 -18.65
CA ALA A 38 -17.66 1.69 -18.56
C ALA A 38 -19.20 1.77 -18.66
N ASP A 39 -19.79 2.90 -18.24
CA ASP A 39 -21.25 3.12 -18.30
C ASP A 39 -21.79 3.13 -19.74
N ALA A 40 -20.91 3.42 -20.72
CA ALA A 40 -21.25 3.35 -22.14
C ALA A 40 -21.80 1.98 -22.55
N TRP A 41 -21.44 0.89 -21.87
CA TRP A 41 -22.01 -0.43 -22.11
C TRP A 41 -23.54 -0.45 -21.99
N TYR A 42 -24.10 0.38 -21.11
CA TYR A 42 -25.54 0.47 -20.87
C TYR A 42 -26.19 1.62 -21.66
N GLU A 43 -25.46 2.70 -21.89
CA GLU A 43 -26.00 3.91 -22.51
C GLU A 43 -25.93 3.92 -24.05
N HIS A 44 -24.89 3.33 -24.63
CA HIS A 44 -24.66 3.34 -26.07
C HIS A 44 -25.43 2.23 -26.80
N ASP A 45 -25.50 2.35 -28.13
CA ASP A 45 -26.08 1.33 -28.99
C ASP A 45 -25.22 0.05 -28.96
N LEU A 46 -25.87 -1.12 -28.96
CA LEU A 46 -25.14 -2.39 -28.88
C LEU A 46 -24.21 -2.59 -30.08
N THR A 47 -24.56 -2.06 -31.25
CA THR A 47 -23.77 -2.17 -32.48
C THR A 47 -22.37 -1.58 -32.37
N GLU A 48 -22.14 -0.65 -31.43
CA GLU A 48 -20.80 -0.12 -31.14
C GLU A 48 -19.86 -1.16 -30.50
N PHE A 49 -20.42 -2.21 -29.89
CA PHE A 49 -19.70 -3.27 -29.19
C PHE A 49 -19.64 -4.60 -29.97
N VAL A 50 -20.45 -4.75 -31.02
CA VAL A 50 -20.46 -5.96 -31.86
C VAL A 50 -19.47 -5.78 -33.01
N PRO A 51 -18.43 -6.62 -33.13
CA PRO A 51 -17.51 -6.55 -34.27
C PRO A 51 -18.27 -6.70 -35.60
N LYS A 52 -17.78 -6.01 -36.63
CA LYS A 52 -18.40 -6.07 -37.97
C LYS A 52 -18.45 -7.51 -38.48
N ASP A 53 -19.59 -7.89 -39.04
CA ASP A 53 -19.86 -9.22 -39.58
C ASP A 53 -19.73 -10.37 -38.55
N PHE A 54 -19.80 -10.06 -37.25
CA PHE A 54 -19.77 -11.07 -36.20
C PHE A 54 -21.05 -11.93 -36.23
N THR A 55 -20.87 -13.25 -36.26
CA THR A 55 -21.95 -14.23 -36.20
C THR A 55 -21.71 -15.18 -35.03
N CYS A 56 -22.78 -15.62 -34.37
CA CYS A 56 -22.68 -16.57 -33.27
C CYS A 56 -22.04 -17.87 -33.78
N PRO A 57 -20.87 -18.29 -33.25
CA PRO A 57 -20.20 -19.52 -33.67
C PRO A 57 -21.07 -20.78 -33.52
N SER A 58 -22.00 -20.76 -32.56
CA SER A 58 -22.84 -21.92 -32.24
C SER A 58 -24.03 -22.11 -33.20
N CYS A 59 -24.60 -21.04 -33.76
CA CYS A 59 -25.82 -21.14 -34.58
C CYS A 59 -25.88 -20.24 -35.83
N GLY A 60 -24.89 -19.38 -36.05
CA GLY A 60 -24.86 -18.42 -37.17
C GLY A 60 -25.79 -17.21 -36.99
N GLY A 61 -26.44 -17.05 -35.84
CA GLY A 61 -27.28 -15.90 -35.54
C GLY A 61 -26.50 -14.58 -35.53
N GLN A 62 -27.18 -13.49 -35.91
CA GLN A 62 -26.60 -12.13 -36.02
C GLN A 62 -27.15 -11.16 -34.97
N ASP A 63 -28.17 -11.58 -34.22
CA ASP A 63 -28.81 -10.78 -33.20
C ASP A 63 -28.28 -11.15 -31.82
N PHE A 64 -27.88 -10.13 -31.05
CA PHE A 64 -27.28 -10.29 -29.73
C PHE A 64 -27.96 -9.39 -28.70
N ARG A 65 -27.83 -9.78 -27.43
CA ARG A 65 -28.14 -8.94 -26.28
C ARG A 65 -26.90 -8.82 -25.40
N ARG A 66 -26.70 -7.66 -24.79
CA ARG A 66 -25.56 -7.42 -23.89
C ARG A 66 -25.75 -8.15 -22.55
N GLU A 67 -24.67 -8.71 -22.03
CA GLU A 67 -24.61 -9.19 -20.64
C GLU A 67 -24.89 -8.03 -19.67
N GLN A 68 -25.62 -8.33 -18.60
CA GLN A 68 -26.02 -7.36 -17.57
C GLN A 68 -25.17 -7.51 -16.30
N ASP A 69 -24.51 -8.65 -16.13
CA ASP A 69 -23.59 -8.87 -15.01
C ASP A 69 -22.32 -8.03 -15.11
N ILE A 70 -21.76 -7.74 -13.94
CA ILE A 70 -20.54 -6.97 -13.75
C ILE A 70 -19.44 -7.88 -13.17
N LEU A 71 -18.18 -7.46 -13.37
CA LEU A 71 -17.03 -8.04 -12.71
C LEU A 71 -17.11 -7.83 -11.19
N ASP A 72 -16.53 -8.78 -10.46
CA ASP A 72 -16.39 -8.66 -9.01
C ASP A 72 -15.31 -7.63 -8.66
N VAL A 73 -15.51 -6.91 -7.55
CA VAL A 73 -14.58 -5.84 -7.10
C VAL A 73 -13.17 -6.36 -6.78
N TRP A 74 -13.01 -7.66 -6.52
CA TRP A 74 -11.67 -8.26 -6.42
C TRP A 74 -10.98 -8.37 -7.77
N PHE A 75 -11.70 -8.50 -8.88
CA PHE A 75 -11.13 -8.41 -10.22
C PHE A 75 -10.70 -6.97 -10.53
N ASP A 76 -11.53 -5.98 -10.18
CA ASP A 76 -11.21 -4.56 -10.36
C ASP A 76 -9.91 -4.20 -9.62
N SER A 77 -9.85 -4.50 -8.32
CA SER A 77 -8.64 -4.25 -7.53
C SER A 77 -7.47 -5.16 -7.94
N GLY A 78 -7.73 -6.42 -8.28
CA GLY A 78 -6.71 -7.38 -8.73
C GLY A 78 -6.01 -6.97 -10.01
N SER A 79 -6.73 -6.31 -10.93
CA SER A 79 -6.19 -5.79 -12.18
C SER A 79 -5.50 -4.42 -12.05
N SER A 80 -5.44 -3.86 -10.83
CA SER A 80 -4.78 -2.56 -10.58
C SER A 80 -3.34 -2.50 -11.09
N HIS A 81 -2.57 -3.59 -11.04
CA HIS A 81 -1.20 -3.60 -11.55
C HIS A 81 -1.13 -3.36 -13.06
N GLU A 82 -2.13 -3.79 -13.84
CA GLU A 82 -2.19 -3.49 -15.28
C GLU A 82 -2.52 -2.01 -15.51
N GLY A 83 -3.54 -1.50 -14.80
CA GLY A 83 -3.99 -0.11 -14.93
C GLY A 83 -2.94 0.91 -14.47
N VAL A 84 -2.21 0.62 -13.39
CA VAL A 84 -1.10 1.46 -12.91
C VAL A 84 0.07 1.37 -13.88
N GLN A 85 0.47 0.17 -14.32
CA GLN A 85 1.58 0.00 -15.26
C GLN A 85 1.35 0.70 -16.60
N LEU A 86 0.10 0.74 -17.07
CA LEU A 86 -0.26 1.44 -18.31
C LEU A 86 0.02 2.95 -18.20
N LYS A 87 -0.26 3.56 -17.05
CA LYS A 87 -0.07 5.00 -16.82
C LYS A 87 1.34 5.35 -16.34
N HIS A 88 2.04 4.39 -15.73
CA HIS A 88 3.33 4.57 -15.08
C HIS A 88 4.33 3.48 -15.49
N PRO A 89 4.75 3.44 -16.77
CA PRO A 89 5.67 2.43 -17.27
C PRO A 89 7.02 2.43 -16.52
N GLU A 90 7.42 3.57 -15.95
CA GLU A 90 8.65 3.77 -15.18
C GLU A 90 8.72 2.93 -13.89
N LEU A 91 7.58 2.51 -13.34
CA LEU A 91 7.55 1.69 -12.12
C LEU A 91 8.02 0.26 -12.36
N GLY A 92 7.99 -0.19 -13.62
CA GLY A 92 8.35 -1.54 -14.02
C GLY A 92 7.38 -2.61 -13.50
N TRP A 93 7.52 -3.80 -14.07
CA TRP A 93 6.74 -4.97 -13.68
C TRP A 93 7.65 -6.21 -13.62
N PRO A 94 7.58 -7.04 -12.55
CA PRO A 94 6.68 -6.92 -11.39
C PRO A 94 7.06 -5.76 -10.45
N LEU A 95 6.08 -5.25 -9.70
CA LEU A 95 6.31 -4.23 -8.68
C LEU A 95 7.17 -4.79 -7.54
N THR A 96 8.00 -3.96 -6.91
CA THR A 96 8.95 -4.45 -5.90
C THR A 96 8.25 -5.01 -4.66
N LEU A 97 7.22 -4.33 -4.17
CA LEU A 97 6.59 -4.63 -2.89
C LEU A 97 5.09 -4.35 -2.92
N TYR A 98 4.30 -5.31 -2.44
CA TYR A 98 2.92 -5.12 -2.01
C TYR A 98 2.86 -5.11 -0.47
N LEU A 99 2.13 -4.15 0.11
CA LEU A 99 2.02 -3.99 1.56
C LEU A 99 0.57 -3.68 1.94
N GLU A 100 -0.07 -4.59 2.67
CA GLU A 100 -1.45 -4.42 3.15
C GLU A 100 -1.70 -5.25 4.43
N GLY A 101 -2.91 -5.14 4.97
CA GLY A 101 -3.39 -5.96 6.09
C GLY A 101 -3.43 -7.46 5.81
N SER A 102 -3.38 -8.27 6.87
CA SER A 102 -3.40 -9.73 6.78
C SER A 102 -4.68 -10.31 6.15
N ASP A 103 -5.77 -9.57 6.10
CA ASP A 103 -6.99 -9.95 5.37
C ASP A 103 -6.79 -10.03 3.86
N GLN A 104 -5.78 -9.34 3.32
CA GLN A 104 -5.54 -9.27 1.88
C GLN A 104 -4.92 -10.54 1.28
N TYR A 105 -4.45 -11.50 2.09
CA TYR A 105 -4.07 -12.84 1.60
C TYR A 105 -5.20 -13.53 0.84
N ARG A 106 -6.46 -13.27 1.20
CA ARG A 106 -7.65 -13.80 0.51
C ARG A 106 -8.38 -12.74 -0.31
N GLY A 107 -7.90 -11.51 -0.27
CA GLY A 107 -8.41 -10.37 -1.01
C GLY A 107 -7.44 -9.98 -2.12
N TRP A 108 -6.90 -8.76 -2.01
CA TRP A 108 -6.17 -8.10 -3.09
C TRP A 108 -4.90 -8.82 -3.53
N PHE A 109 -4.14 -9.45 -2.62
CA PHE A 109 -2.95 -10.21 -3.02
C PHE A 109 -3.34 -11.41 -3.88
N HIS A 110 -4.39 -12.13 -3.49
CA HIS A 110 -4.88 -13.29 -4.21
C HIS A 110 -5.38 -12.88 -5.59
N SER A 111 -6.25 -11.88 -5.67
CA SER A 111 -6.83 -11.48 -6.95
C SER A 111 -5.78 -10.90 -7.89
N SER A 112 -4.84 -10.11 -7.38
CA SER A 112 -3.72 -9.60 -8.17
C SER A 112 -2.83 -10.72 -8.69
N LEU A 113 -2.55 -11.74 -7.87
CA LEU A 113 -1.79 -12.91 -8.30
C LEU A 113 -2.51 -13.67 -9.43
N LEU A 114 -3.82 -13.88 -9.32
CA LEU A 114 -4.59 -14.57 -10.35
C LEU A 114 -4.61 -13.79 -11.67
N VAL A 115 -4.79 -12.48 -11.62
CA VAL A 115 -4.73 -11.63 -12.82
C VAL A 115 -3.33 -11.68 -13.44
N GLY A 116 -2.27 -11.47 -12.65
CA GLY A 116 -0.89 -11.52 -13.15
C GLY A 116 -0.51 -12.89 -13.74
N LEU A 117 -0.95 -14.00 -13.14
CA LEU A 117 -0.77 -15.34 -13.71
C LEU A 117 -1.56 -15.51 -15.01
N GLY A 118 -2.79 -14.99 -15.07
CA GLY A 118 -3.64 -15.05 -16.25
C GLY A 118 -3.15 -14.21 -17.43
N THR A 119 -2.56 -13.03 -17.17
CA THR A 119 -2.14 -12.08 -18.22
C THR A 119 -0.67 -12.18 -18.58
N ARG A 120 0.19 -12.47 -17.60
CA ARG A 120 1.66 -12.37 -17.73
C ARG A 120 2.40 -13.61 -17.24
N ASN A 121 1.69 -14.64 -16.78
CA ASN A 121 2.25 -15.89 -16.26
C ASN A 121 3.27 -15.68 -15.12
N ALA A 122 3.09 -14.63 -14.31
CA ALA A 122 3.92 -14.34 -13.14
C ALA A 122 3.18 -13.47 -12.11
N ALA A 123 3.64 -13.49 -10.86
CA ALA A 123 3.09 -12.63 -9.82
C ALA A 123 3.39 -11.14 -10.11
N PRO A 124 2.45 -10.21 -9.85
CA PRO A 124 2.66 -8.80 -10.12
C PRO A 124 3.55 -8.09 -9.10
N TYR A 125 4.07 -8.82 -8.10
CA TYR A 125 4.93 -8.32 -7.05
C TYR A 125 6.13 -9.24 -6.80
N SER A 126 7.27 -8.67 -6.39
CA SER A 126 8.46 -9.42 -5.98
C SER A 126 8.47 -9.76 -4.49
N GLN A 127 7.83 -8.93 -3.65
CA GLN A 127 7.74 -9.08 -2.21
C GLN A 127 6.33 -8.76 -1.72
N VAL A 128 5.92 -9.39 -0.62
CA VAL A 128 4.69 -9.09 0.11
C VAL A 128 5.03 -8.86 1.57
N ILE A 129 4.60 -7.73 2.12
CA ILE A 129 4.62 -7.45 3.55
C ILE A 129 3.18 -7.38 4.04
N THR A 130 2.92 -8.07 5.15
CA THR A 130 1.61 -8.02 5.78
C THR A 130 1.70 -7.47 7.19
N HIS A 131 0.73 -6.63 7.54
CA HIS A 131 0.60 -6.14 8.90
C HIS A 131 -0.69 -6.62 9.57
N GLY A 132 -0.68 -6.66 10.90
CA GLY A 132 -1.86 -6.94 11.70
C GLY A 132 -2.84 -5.76 11.69
N PHE A 133 -4.00 -6.01 12.30
CA PHE A 133 -5.03 -4.99 12.45
C PHE A 133 -4.73 -4.07 13.63
N VAL A 134 -5.15 -2.82 13.52
CA VAL A 134 -5.16 -1.91 14.66
C VAL A 134 -6.34 -2.27 15.56
N VAL A 135 -6.06 -2.44 16.85
CA VAL A 135 -7.02 -2.79 17.91
C VAL A 135 -6.92 -1.79 19.06
N ASP A 136 -7.92 -1.74 19.93
CA ASP A 136 -7.89 -0.86 21.10
C ASP A 136 -6.83 -1.31 22.14
N GLU A 137 -6.64 -0.54 23.21
CA GLU A 137 -5.65 -0.83 24.27
C GLU A 137 -5.85 -2.21 24.93
N LEU A 138 -7.08 -2.73 24.91
CA LEU A 138 -7.46 -4.02 25.47
C LEU A 138 -7.37 -5.16 24.44
N GLY A 139 -6.94 -4.88 23.21
CA GLY A 139 -6.85 -5.86 22.12
C GLY A 139 -8.19 -6.18 21.48
N ARG A 140 -9.21 -5.33 21.64
CA ARG A 140 -10.52 -5.55 21.01
C ARG A 140 -10.57 -4.87 19.65
N LYS A 141 -11.22 -5.53 18.69
CA LYS A 141 -11.51 -4.93 17.39
C LYS A 141 -12.23 -3.59 17.57
N MET A 142 -11.76 -2.57 16.88
CA MET A 142 -12.39 -1.26 16.93
C MET A 142 -13.73 -1.26 16.19
N SER A 143 -14.75 -0.65 16.80
CA SER A 143 -16.02 -0.38 16.14
C SER A 143 -16.66 0.90 16.65
N LYS A 144 -17.47 1.54 15.80
CA LYS A 144 -18.23 2.74 16.18
C LYS A 144 -19.23 2.44 17.30
N SER A 145 -19.84 1.26 17.31
CA SER A 145 -20.81 0.85 18.34
C SER A 145 -20.19 0.65 19.72
N LEU A 146 -18.92 0.21 19.79
CA LEU A 146 -18.18 0.08 21.05
C LEU A 146 -17.57 1.40 21.53
N GLY A 147 -17.58 2.44 20.68
CA GLY A 147 -16.99 3.75 21.01
C GLY A 147 -15.48 3.73 21.23
N ASN A 148 -14.80 2.64 20.83
CA ASN A 148 -13.36 2.43 21.01
C ASN A 148 -12.54 2.73 19.75
N THR A 149 -13.14 3.40 18.77
CA THR A 149 -12.45 3.81 17.53
C THR A 149 -11.65 5.09 17.78
N ILE A 150 -10.41 5.12 17.29
CA ILE A 150 -9.57 6.31 17.31
C ILE A 150 -9.26 6.71 15.87
N GLU A 151 -9.75 7.87 15.46
CA GLU A 151 -9.51 8.41 14.12
C GLU A 151 -8.08 8.98 14.02
N PRO A 152 -7.30 8.64 12.97
CA PRO A 152 -5.95 9.19 12.77
C PRO A 152 -5.91 10.72 12.81
N GLN A 153 -6.93 11.39 12.25
CA GLN A 153 -7.02 12.85 12.23
C GLN A 153 -7.16 13.46 13.63
N ALA A 154 -7.80 12.75 14.58
CA ALA A 154 -7.89 13.21 15.95
C ALA A 154 -6.51 13.23 16.62
N ILE A 155 -5.69 12.18 16.39
CA ILE A 155 -4.32 12.09 16.89
C ILE A 155 -3.46 13.18 16.26
N ILE A 156 -3.53 13.35 14.94
CA ILE A 156 -2.77 14.38 14.21
C ILE A 156 -3.09 15.77 14.73
N LYS A 157 -4.38 16.09 14.93
CA LYS A 157 -4.81 17.38 15.47
C LYS A 157 -4.31 17.61 16.90
N GLN A 158 -4.26 16.57 17.73
CA GLN A 158 -3.88 16.67 19.13
C GLN A 158 -2.36 16.69 19.34
N SER A 159 -1.61 15.89 18.60
CA SER A 159 -0.20 15.59 18.90
C SER A 159 0.73 15.73 17.69
N GLY A 160 0.21 16.00 16.51
CA GLY A 160 0.97 16.08 15.26
C GLY A 160 1.15 14.73 14.56
N ALA A 161 1.40 14.76 13.25
CA ALA A 161 1.57 13.56 12.44
C ALA A 161 2.80 12.74 12.86
N GLU A 162 3.88 13.39 13.32
CA GLU A 162 5.10 12.71 13.73
C GLU A 162 4.92 11.78 14.93
N VAL A 163 3.97 12.09 15.83
CA VAL A 163 3.64 11.19 16.95
C VAL A 163 2.99 9.92 16.44
N LEU A 164 2.10 10.02 15.44
CA LEU A 164 1.49 8.86 14.82
C LEU A 164 2.52 8.04 14.03
N ARG A 165 3.40 8.69 13.25
CA ARG A 165 4.47 8.01 12.51
C ARG A 165 5.46 7.30 13.43
N LEU A 166 5.85 7.95 14.54
CA LEU A 166 6.71 7.34 15.54
C LEU A 166 6.03 6.15 16.21
N TRP A 167 4.73 6.24 16.52
CA TRP A 167 3.97 5.09 17.02
C TRP A 167 4.01 3.92 16.03
N VAL A 168 3.75 4.16 14.74
CA VAL A 168 3.85 3.13 13.69
C VAL A 168 5.26 2.50 13.64
N ALA A 169 6.30 3.32 13.78
CA ALA A 169 7.68 2.82 13.79
C ALA A 169 8.05 2.06 15.09
N MET A 170 7.28 2.18 16.17
CA MET A 170 7.59 1.56 17.47
C MET A 170 6.88 0.22 17.70
N VAL A 171 5.90 -0.11 16.87
CA VAL A 171 5.10 -1.34 17.02
C VAL A 171 5.69 -2.49 16.20
N ASP A 172 5.52 -3.71 16.70
CA ASP A 172 5.69 -4.89 15.85
C ASP A 172 4.45 -5.03 14.97
N TYR A 173 4.54 -4.59 13.72
CA TYR A 173 3.40 -4.57 12.81
C TYR A 173 2.96 -5.98 12.39
N ARG A 174 3.74 -7.03 12.65
CA ARG A 174 3.40 -8.41 12.27
C ARG A 174 2.27 -8.98 13.13
N GLU A 175 2.07 -8.40 14.30
CA GLU A 175 1.03 -8.75 15.27
C GLU A 175 -0.13 -7.75 15.24
N GLU A 176 -1.20 -8.02 15.99
CA GLU A 176 -2.23 -7.02 16.23
C GLU A 176 -1.67 -5.80 16.96
N ILE A 177 -1.96 -4.62 16.43
CA ILE A 177 -1.30 -3.37 16.81
C ILE A 177 -2.23 -2.58 17.75
N ARG A 178 -1.82 -2.41 19.01
CA ARG A 178 -2.62 -1.69 20.00
C ARG A 178 -2.44 -0.18 19.90
N ILE A 179 -3.54 0.55 19.98
CA ILE A 179 -3.54 2.00 20.07
C ILE A 179 -4.47 2.51 21.18
N GLY A 180 -4.03 3.58 21.85
CA GLY A 180 -4.87 4.36 22.74
C GLY A 180 -4.12 5.46 23.47
N LYS A 181 -4.81 6.12 24.40
CA LYS A 181 -4.35 7.34 25.04
C LYS A 181 -3.07 7.14 25.85
N GLU A 182 -2.95 6.03 26.58
CA GLU A 182 -1.76 5.77 27.39
C GLU A 182 -0.56 5.45 26.50
N ILE A 183 -0.78 4.67 25.44
CA ILE A 183 0.25 4.34 24.45
C ILE A 183 0.74 5.62 23.76
N LEU A 184 -0.19 6.45 23.27
CA LEU A 184 0.14 7.70 22.59
C LEU A 184 0.85 8.69 23.52
N ALA A 185 0.46 8.76 24.80
CA ALA A 185 1.17 9.58 25.78
C ALA A 185 2.64 9.16 25.93
N ARG A 186 2.93 7.85 25.97
CA ARG A 186 4.31 7.35 26.00
C ARG A 186 5.08 7.69 24.73
N VAL A 187 4.43 7.63 23.56
CA VAL A 187 5.04 8.02 22.28
C VAL A 187 5.33 9.52 22.24
N VAL A 188 4.45 10.37 22.77
CA VAL A 188 4.70 11.81 22.91
C VAL A 188 5.93 12.08 23.78
N GLU A 189 6.07 11.38 24.90
CA GLU A 189 7.25 11.52 25.76
C GLU A 189 8.54 11.06 25.06
N ALA A 190 8.50 9.93 24.34
CA ALA A 190 9.62 9.47 23.53
C ALA A 190 9.99 10.51 22.45
N TYR A 191 9.01 11.03 21.72
CA TYR A 191 9.19 12.09 20.72
C TYR A 191 9.84 13.34 21.32
N ARG A 192 9.36 13.80 22.49
CA ARG A 192 9.92 14.95 23.20
C ARG A 192 11.38 14.74 23.57
N LYS A 193 11.75 13.55 24.06
CA LYS A 193 13.14 13.20 24.38
C LYS A 193 14.02 13.27 23.14
N ILE A 194 13.62 12.59 22.05
CA ILE A 194 14.34 12.62 20.78
C ILE A 194 14.55 14.06 20.31
N ARG A 195 13.47 14.84 20.24
CA ARG A 195 13.50 16.24 19.82
C ARG A 195 14.42 17.09 20.70
N ASN A 196 14.34 16.94 22.03
CA ASN A 196 15.14 17.73 22.94
C ASN A 196 16.62 17.39 22.88
N THR A 197 16.99 16.11 22.75
CA THR A 197 18.38 15.68 22.55
C THR A 197 18.94 16.31 21.28
N LEU A 198 18.23 16.16 20.15
CA LEU A 198 18.67 16.75 18.87
C LEU A 198 18.77 18.27 18.94
N ARG A 199 17.82 18.95 19.61
CA ARG A 199 17.86 20.40 19.82
C ARG A 199 19.10 20.82 20.60
N ILE A 200 19.46 20.10 21.66
CA ILE A 200 20.65 20.40 22.47
C ILE A 200 21.91 20.18 21.63
N LEU A 201 22.00 19.07 20.91
CA LEU A 201 23.15 18.78 20.04
C LEU A 201 23.35 19.88 19.00
N VAL A 202 22.29 20.25 18.28
CA VAL A 202 22.34 21.33 17.27
C VAL A 202 22.69 22.68 17.91
N ALA A 203 22.14 22.99 19.08
CA ALA A 203 22.42 24.26 19.75
C ALA A 203 23.89 24.39 20.21
N ASN A 204 24.59 23.28 20.48
CA ASN A 204 26.02 23.30 20.82
C ASN A 204 26.93 23.39 19.59
N LEU A 205 26.39 23.37 18.37
CA LEU A 205 27.14 23.52 17.12
C LEU A 205 27.03 24.93 16.54
N TYR A 206 26.58 25.93 17.33
CA TYR A 206 26.25 27.26 16.83
C TYR A 206 27.45 28.04 16.24
N ASP A 207 28.66 27.69 16.65
CA ASP A 207 29.93 28.28 16.23
C ASP A 207 30.89 27.24 15.61
N PHE A 208 30.40 26.04 15.29
CA PHE A 208 31.18 24.96 14.70
C PHE A 208 31.06 24.94 13.18
N ASP A 209 32.19 25.10 12.48
CA ASP A 209 32.29 24.94 11.03
C ASP A 209 32.92 23.58 10.68
N PRO A 210 32.18 22.64 10.06
CA PRO A 210 32.71 21.32 9.72
C PRO A 210 33.87 21.36 8.71
N ASP A 211 34.04 22.44 7.92
CA ASP A 211 35.12 22.54 6.95
C ASP A 211 36.46 22.95 7.62
N THR A 212 36.42 23.62 8.78
CA THR A 212 37.62 24.14 9.45
C THR A 212 37.89 23.55 10.84
N ASP A 213 36.85 23.15 11.56
CA ASP A 213 36.92 22.85 12.99
C ASP A 213 36.92 21.34 13.29
N MET A 214 36.73 20.50 12.27
CA MET A 214 36.75 19.05 12.40
C MET A 214 38.08 18.53 12.93
N VAL A 215 38.02 17.72 13.99
CA VAL A 215 39.19 17.06 14.57
C VAL A 215 39.32 15.65 14.00
N PRO A 216 40.50 15.25 13.48
CA PRO A 216 40.73 13.89 13.00
C PRO A 216 40.47 12.83 14.07
N LEU A 217 39.94 11.66 13.69
CA LEU A 217 39.55 10.58 14.61
C LEU A 217 40.67 10.19 15.60
N ASN A 218 41.93 10.18 15.17
CA ASN A 218 43.07 9.83 16.03
C ASN A 218 43.45 10.93 17.04
N ARG A 219 42.93 12.14 16.90
CA ARG A 219 43.14 13.29 17.79
C ARG A 219 41.95 13.56 18.71
N LEU A 220 40.80 12.91 18.48
CA LEU A 220 39.66 12.96 19.38
C LEU A 220 40.00 12.39 20.76
N GLN A 221 39.33 12.89 21.80
CA GLN A 221 39.43 12.31 23.13
C GLN A 221 38.83 10.89 23.12
N GLU A 222 39.18 10.08 24.12
CA GLU A 222 38.67 8.70 24.19
C GLU A 222 37.15 8.64 24.28
N ILE A 223 36.54 9.57 25.02
CA ILE A 223 35.07 9.69 25.13
C ILE A 223 34.41 10.05 23.80
N ASP A 224 35.03 10.93 23.01
CA ASP A 224 34.54 11.32 21.69
C ASP A 224 34.63 10.13 20.71
N ARG A 225 35.73 9.38 20.75
CA ARG A 225 35.89 8.16 19.95
C ARG A 225 34.87 7.09 20.36
N TYR A 226 34.57 6.98 21.66
CA TYR A 226 33.55 6.08 22.16
C TYR A 226 32.18 6.42 21.58
N ILE A 227 31.71 7.68 21.67
CA ILE A 227 30.39 8.04 21.15
C ILE A 227 30.30 7.92 19.62
N VAL A 228 31.40 8.20 18.90
CA VAL A 228 31.48 7.93 17.44
C VAL A 228 31.33 6.43 17.14
N SER A 229 31.95 5.55 17.94
CA SER A 229 31.76 4.09 17.82
C SER A 229 30.32 3.68 18.09
N ARG A 230 29.69 4.21 19.16
CA ARG A 230 28.28 3.95 19.48
C ARG A 230 27.34 4.40 18.38
N TYR A 231 27.60 5.58 17.81
CA TYR A 231 26.87 6.08 16.65
C TYR A 231 27.03 5.15 15.44
N ALA A 232 28.26 4.73 15.11
CA ALA A 232 28.52 3.84 13.98
C ALA A 232 27.77 2.50 14.13
N GLU A 233 27.80 1.89 15.32
CA GLU A 233 27.05 0.68 15.63
C GLU A 233 25.53 0.88 15.45
N ALA A 234 24.99 1.97 15.99
CA ALA A 234 23.58 2.29 15.87
C ALA A 234 23.17 2.57 14.41
N ALA A 235 24.02 3.27 13.65
CA ALA A 235 23.79 3.57 12.23
C ALA A 235 23.80 2.28 11.40
N SER A 236 24.79 1.40 11.57
CA SER A 236 24.84 0.11 10.87
C SER A 236 23.64 -0.76 11.22
N SER A 237 23.26 -0.86 12.50
CA SER A 237 22.06 -1.60 12.91
C SER A 237 20.79 -1.00 12.31
N THR A 238 20.68 0.33 12.25
CA THR A 238 19.50 1.02 11.69
C THR A 238 19.35 0.74 10.20
N LEU A 239 20.44 0.80 9.44
CA LEU A 239 20.43 0.50 8.00
C LEU A 239 20.00 -0.95 7.73
N LEU A 240 20.56 -1.92 8.47
CA LEU A 240 20.15 -3.32 8.37
C LEU A 240 18.68 -3.55 8.72
N SER A 241 18.17 -2.85 9.74
CA SER A 241 16.75 -2.93 10.10
C SER A 241 15.85 -2.32 9.03
N TYR A 242 16.27 -1.26 8.33
CA TYR A 242 15.53 -0.73 7.17
C TYR A 242 15.44 -1.75 6.03
N GLU A 243 16.56 -2.42 5.70
CA GLU A 243 16.59 -3.47 4.66
C GLU A 243 15.66 -4.65 4.97
N ARG A 244 15.44 -4.92 6.26
CA ARG A 244 14.58 -6.00 6.75
C ARG A 244 13.17 -5.56 7.11
N TYR A 245 12.84 -4.28 6.91
CA TYR A 245 11.58 -3.67 7.32
C TYR A 245 11.32 -3.75 8.85
N GLU A 246 12.35 -3.89 9.68
CA GLU A 246 12.25 -4.03 11.15
C GLU A 246 12.20 -2.65 11.85
N PHE A 247 11.17 -1.85 11.57
CA PHE A 247 11.09 -0.46 12.06
C PHE A 247 11.10 -0.32 13.59
N GLN A 248 10.53 -1.28 14.31
CA GLN A 248 10.57 -1.31 15.78
C GLN A 248 12.01 -1.37 16.32
N ALA A 249 12.88 -2.15 15.67
CA ALA A 249 14.29 -2.25 16.05
C ALA A 249 15.01 -0.91 15.85
N ILE A 250 14.67 -0.16 14.79
CA ILE A 250 15.18 1.20 14.56
C ILE A 250 14.78 2.12 15.71
N SER A 251 13.50 2.14 16.07
CA SER A 251 13.00 2.97 17.16
C SER A 251 13.68 2.66 18.49
N HIS A 252 13.92 1.38 18.80
CA HIS A 252 14.66 0.97 20.00
C HIS A 252 16.13 1.37 19.96
N THR A 253 16.80 1.18 18.82
CA THR A 253 18.21 1.56 18.63
C THR A 253 18.41 3.06 18.78
N ILE A 254 17.57 3.88 18.15
CA ILE A 254 17.62 5.34 18.26
C ILE A 254 17.34 5.78 19.70
N ASN A 255 16.33 5.21 20.34
CA ASN A 255 16.00 5.58 21.72
C ASN A 255 17.15 5.23 22.68
N ARG A 256 17.81 4.06 22.52
CA ARG A 256 18.99 3.70 23.30
C ARG A 256 20.12 4.70 23.10
N LEU A 257 20.46 5.03 21.85
CA LEU A 257 21.52 5.98 21.54
C LEU A 257 21.27 7.37 22.12
N LEU A 258 20.01 7.84 22.13
CA LEU A 258 19.69 9.21 22.54
C LEU A 258 19.40 9.37 24.03
N THR A 259 19.19 8.28 24.77
CA THR A 259 18.74 8.34 26.18
C THR A 259 19.60 7.55 27.16
N VAL A 260 20.44 6.63 26.68
CA VAL A 260 21.26 5.74 27.52
C VAL A 260 22.75 5.93 27.23
N ASP A 261 23.12 5.87 25.95
CA ASP A 261 24.51 6.01 25.50
C ASP A 261 24.97 7.48 25.54
#